data_AF-A0A1S2W8W9-F1
#
_entry.id   AF-A0A1S2W8W9-F1
#
_cell.length_a   1.000
_cell.length_b   1.000
_cell.length_c   1.000
_cell.angle_alpha   90.00
_cell.angle_beta   90.00
_cell.angle_gamma   90.00
#
_symmetry.space_group_name_H-M   'P 1'
#
loop_
_entity.id
_entity.type
_entity.pdbx_description
1 polymer ?
#
loop_
_entity_poly.entity_id
_entity_poly.type
_entity_poly.pdbx_seq_one_letter_code
_entity_poly.pdbx_strand_id
1 'polypeptide(L)'
;MTNATILLARHGLSQDDRFSKTHVSRLTKSILQYPTNDWSDLRLIEWIQQVPFQDLPGREAIVNPLTNDLPYQSFDPYIRGIVRWLNALDIPTLSCCDGHARGQASITLQQAPSLEQWQLLELALPQQMTMQLIHLTLQLNYRRSGFASLLLFAERLYRLTADQHYLKTLRLERFKQRLMTWLDVPGVSRRERLVAMRLRNELKPQTDFLYTDKRGNVLATITCGVGPTILLSAHMDTIELIEEGRVILEDGTTLRSSSGILGADDRAGITAILEVLDRVQNTNFSGTLKLAFTVQEEIGCRGAEGIDPEFLHDVDAAIVVDRRGTRDIVTACRNQIPFCTQEFGQLFEEAGRLAGMPDWQTTTNGGSSDTNVFAGFGIPSVNLSVGYRHEHTEHETVDYAATFETVALIESVLHHQLIPLRS
;
A
#
# COMPACT_ATOMS: atom_id res chain seq x y z
N MET A 1 7.74 2.76 20.37
CA MET A 1 8.91 1.95 20.80
C MET A 1 10.07 2.89 21.11
N THR A 2 10.98 2.53 22.03
CA THR A 2 12.16 3.35 22.35
C THR A 2 13.31 3.07 21.37
N ASN A 3 14.26 4.01 21.23
CA ASN A 3 15.47 3.82 20.43
C ASN A 3 16.27 2.59 20.88
N ALA A 4 16.30 2.30 22.19
CA ALA A 4 16.95 1.12 22.75
C ALA A 4 16.29 -0.18 22.28
N THR A 5 14.95 -0.26 22.24
CA THR A 5 14.24 -1.45 21.72
C THR A 5 14.55 -1.68 20.25
N ILE A 6 14.54 -0.62 19.44
CA ILE A 6 14.83 -0.71 18.01
C ILE A 6 16.27 -1.19 17.78
N LEU A 7 17.23 -0.62 18.52
CA LEU A 7 18.63 -1.03 18.45
C LEU A 7 18.77 -2.53 18.77
N LEU A 8 18.15 -3.01 19.85
CA LEU A 8 18.16 -4.43 20.20
C LEU A 8 17.55 -5.28 19.06
N ALA A 9 16.39 -4.87 18.54
CA ALA A 9 15.66 -5.61 17.52
C ALA A 9 16.44 -5.82 16.23
N ARG A 10 17.19 -4.81 15.77
CA ARG A 10 18.06 -4.89 14.58
C ARG A 10 19.08 -6.02 14.66
N HIS A 11 19.54 -6.34 15.88
CA HIS A 11 20.54 -7.38 16.15
C HIS A 11 19.92 -8.69 16.65
N GLY A 12 18.59 -8.84 16.54
CA GLY A 12 17.87 -10.03 16.94
C GLY A 12 17.73 -10.16 18.46
N LEU A 13 17.77 -9.06 19.20
CA LEU A 13 17.54 -9.02 20.64
C LEU A 13 16.15 -8.48 20.95
N SER A 14 15.45 -9.09 21.89
CA SER A 14 14.17 -8.61 22.43
C SER A 14 14.34 -8.05 23.83
N GLN A 15 13.35 -7.31 24.32
CA GLN A 15 13.37 -6.87 25.72
C GLN A 15 13.33 -8.04 26.70
N ASP A 16 12.68 -9.15 26.34
CA ASP A 16 12.50 -10.31 27.21
C ASP A 16 13.78 -11.12 27.38
N ASP A 17 14.76 -10.95 26.49
CA ASP A 17 16.09 -11.56 26.64
C ASP A 17 16.80 -11.10 27.93
N ARG A 18 16.36 -10.00 28.56
CA ARG A 18 16.83 -9.57 29.90
C ARG A 18 16.52 -10.59 31.00
N PHE A 19 15.62 -11.53 30.76
CA PHE A 19 15.26 -12.60 31.69
C PHE A 19 15.98 -13.91 31.37
N SER A 20 16.72 -14.00 30.27
CA SER A 20 17.52 -15.19 29.95
C SER A 20 18.68 -15.34 30.93
N LYS A 21 19.22 -16.56 31.03
CA LYS A 21 20.39 -16.87 31.88
C LYS A 21 21.73 -16.66 31.16
N THR A 22 21.73 -16.09 29.96
CA THR A 22 22.92 -16.00 29.10
C THR A 22 23.63 -14.66 29.20
N HIS A 23 24.81 -14.54 28.58
CA HIS A 23 25.57 -13.28 28.51
C HIS A 23 24.77 -12.13 27.86
N VAL A 24 23.82 -12.48 26.99
CA VAL A 24 22.92 -11.56 26.30
C VAL A 24 21.98 -10.84 27.28
N SER A 25 21.51 -11.50 28.34
CA SER A 25 20.69 -10.89 29.38
C SER A 25 21.37 -9.69 30.07
N ARG A 26 22.69 -9.77 30.32
CA ARG A 26 23.46 -8.66 30.88
C ARG A 26 23.58 -7.48 29.90
N LEU A 27 23.79 -7.76 28.62
CA LEU A 27 23.84 -6.75 27.56
C LEU A 27 22.50 -6.03 27.42
N THR A 28 21.42 -6.81 27.30
CA THR A 28 20.05 -6.29 27.16
C THR A 28 19.68 -5.43 28.36
N LYS A 29 20.03 -5.84 29.59
CA LYS A 29 19.86 -5.00 30.80
C LYS A 29 20.64 -3.70 30.72
N SER A 30 21.91 -3.74 30.29
CA SER A 30 22.76 -2.55 30.18
C SER A 30 22.19 -1.53 29.18
N ILE A 31 21.74 -1.99 28.01
CA ILE A 31 21.15 -1.14 26.97
C ILE A 31 19.82 -0.54 27.41
N LEU A 32 18.99 -1.32 28.10
CA LEU A 32 17.68 -0.85 28.59
C LEU A 32 17.78 0.07 29.82
N GLN A 33 18.73 -0.17 30.72
CA GLN A 33 18.91 0.62 31.95
C GLN A 33 19.68 1.93 31.72
N TYR A 34 20.60 1.96 30.75
CA TYR A 34 21.42 3.12 30.42
C TYR A 34 21.29 3.50 28.94
N PRO A 35 20.09 3.94 28.49
CA PRO A 35 19.85 4.26 27.09
C PRO A 35 20.67 5.46 26.58
N THR A 36 21.30 6.24 27.47
CA THR A 36 22.14 7.41 27.16
C THR A 36 23.63 7.07 26.94
N ASN A 37 24.06 5.81 27.01
CA ASN A 37 25.47 5.38 26.90
C ASN A 37 26.07 5.38 25.47
N ASP A 38 25.58 6.20 24.54
CA ASP A 38 26.03 6.24 23.13
C ASP A 38 26.06 4.84 22.46
N TRP A 39 25.04 4.01 22.72
CA TRP A 39 24.92 2.72 22.05
C TRP A 39 24.60 2.93 20.56
N SER A 40 25.41 2.33 19.69
CA SER A 40 25.23 2.32 18.24
C SER A 40 25.25 0.88 17.71
N ASP A 41 24.77 0.68 16.48
CA ASP A 41 24.81 -0.62 15.82
C ASP A 41 26.24 -1.21 15.81
N LEU A 42 27.25 -0.39 15.55
CA LEU A 42 28.66 -0.81 15.55
C LEU A 42 29.15 -1.24 16.94
N ARG A 43 28.89 -0.43 17.97
CA ARG A 43 29.30 -0.78 19.35
C ARG A 43 28.64 -2.07 19.83
N LEU A 44 27.37 -2.29 19.45
CA LEU A 44 26.66 -3.50 19.79
C LEU A 44 27.26 -4.73 19.10
N ILE A 45 27.60 -4.62 17.82
CA ILE A 45 28.29 -5.67 17.06
C ILE A 45 29.63 -6.01 17.72
N GLU A 46 30.46 -5.01 18.00
CA GLU A 46 31.78 -5.18 18.63
C GLU A 46 31.65 -5.88 19.99
N TRP A 47 30.67 -5.48 20.81
CA TRP A 47 30.43 -6.09 22.11
C TRP A 47 30.04 -7.56 21.99
N ILE A 48 29.09 -7.89 21.10
CA ILE A 48 28.63 -9.28 20.89
C ILE A 48 29.78 -10.18 20.44
N GLN A 49 30.68 -9.66 19.60
CA GLN A 49 31.86 -10.39 19.11
C GLN A 49 32.93 -10.65 20.18
N GLN A 50 32.95 -9.86 21.27
CA GLN A 50 33.92 -10.00 22.36
C GLN A 50 33.50 -10.99 23.46
N VAL A 51 32.24 -11.44 23.46
CA VAL A 51 31.76 -12.40 24.46
C VAL A 51 32.38 -13.78 24.19
N PRO A 52 32.92 -14.49 25.20
CA PRO A 52 33.51 -15.82 24.99
C PRO A 52 32.49 -16.83 24.44
N PHE A 53 32.90 -17.59 23.44
CA PHE A 53 32.09 -18.65 22.82
C PHE A 53 32.04 -19.87 23.74
N GLN A 54 30.84 -20.24 24.21
CA GLN A 54 30.59 -21.60 24.67
C GLN A 54 30.08 -22.38 23.46
N ASP A 55 30.76 -23.48 23.12
CA ASP A 55 30.36 -24.40 22.05
C ASP A 55 28.89 -24.84 22.26
N LEU A 56 27.98 -24.19 21.55
CA LEU A 56 26.60 -24.62 21.43
C LEU A 56 26.47 -25.43 20.12
N PRO A 57 25.78 -26.57 20.13
CA PRO A 57 25.57 -27.36 18.92
C PRO A 57 24.73 -26.55 17.93
N GLY A 58 25.28 -26.30 16.74
CA GLY A 58 24.61 -25.55 15.66
C GLY A 58 25.52 -24.55 14.98
N ARG A 59 26.53 -25.02 14.23
CA ARG A 59 27.19 -24.19 13.21
C ARG A 59 26.14 -23.91 12.13
N GLU A 60 25.77 -22.64 11.97
CA GLU A 60 24.95 -22.13 10.87
C GLU A 60 23.61 -22.85 10.63
N ALA A 61 23.08 -23.61 11.59
CA ALA A 61 21.92 -24.47 11.38
C ALA A 61 21.06 -24.63 12.64
N ILE A 62 19.77 -24.29 12.49
CA ILE A 62 18.63 -24.68 13.34
C ILE A 62 18.77 -24.25 14.81
N VAL A 63 18.51 -22.97 15.08
CA VAL A 63 18.01 -22.56 16.39
C VAL A 63 16.60 -22.07 16.21
N ASN A 64 15.64 -22.75 16.83
CA ASN A 64 14.29 -22.23 16.97
C ASN A 64 14.35 -21.07 17.98
N PRO A 65 14.25 -19.80 17.55
CA PRO A 65 14.42 -18.66 18.44
C PRO A 65 13.22 -18.45 19.38
N LEU A 66 12.16 -19.24 19.24
CA LEU A 66 11.03 -19.28 20.17
C LEU A 66 11.33 -20.13 21.42
N THR A 67 12.30 -21.05 21.34
CA THR A 67 12.61 -21.99 22.43
C THR A 67 14.04 -21.93 22.93
N ASN A 68 14.98 -21.40 22.14
CA ASN A 68 16.39 -21.27 22.49
C ASN A 68 16.93 -19.89 22.13
N ASP A 69 17.88 -19.36 22.92
CA ASP A 69 18.62 -18.14 22.58
C ASP A 69 19.34 -18.35 21.23
N LEU A 70 19.30 -17.36 20.34
CA LEU A 70 20.12 -17.38 19.13
C LEU A 70 21.61 -17.52 19.53
N PRO A 71 22.42 -18.28 18.79
CA PRO A 71 23.86 -18.35 19.02
C PRO A 71 24.47 -17.09 18.41
N TYR A 72 24.24 -15.94 19.04
CA TYR A 72 24.50 -14.61 18.49
C TYR A 72 25.93 -14.44 17.93
N GLN A 73 26.91 -15.15 18.48
CA GLN A 73 28.30 -15.07 18.02
C GLN A 73 28.57 -15.82 16.71
N SER A 74 27.78 -16.85 16.36
CA SER A 74 27.99 -17.65 15.14
C SER A 74 27.21 -17.14 13.92
N PHE A 75 26.33 -16.16 14.11
CA PHE A 75 25.58 -15.53 13.02
C PHE A 75 26.27 -14.25 12.55
N ASP A 76 26.19 -13.97 11.25
CA ASP A 76 26.67 -12.70 10.68
C ASP A 76 25.93 -11.48 11.27
N PRO A 77 26.64 -10.40 11.63
CA PRO A 77 26.10 -9.33 12.44
C PRO A 77 24.87 -8.64 11.89
N TYR A 78 24.81 -8.47 10.57
CA TYR A 78 23.77 -7.69 9.93
C TYR A 78 22.52 -8.51 9.58
N ILE A 79 22.54 -9.84 9.75
CA ILE A 79 21.42 -10.71 9.38
C ILE A 79 20.73 -11.39 10.57
N ARG A 80 21.35 -11.34 11.77
CA ARG A 80 20.81 -11.91 13.02
C ARG A 80 19.37 -11.53 13.31
N GLY A 81 19.07 -10.23 13.21
CA GLY A 81 17.72 -9.73 13.43
C GLY A 81 16.73 -10.29 12.42
N ILE A 82 17.07 -10.28 11.13
CA ILE A 82 16.22 -10.83 10.07
C ILE A 82 15.88 -12.29 10.38
N VAL A 83 16.89 -13.11 10.70
CA VAL A 83 16.66 -14.53 11.04
C VAL A 83 15.71 -14.69 12.22
N ARG A 84 15.90 -13.95 13.32
CA ARG A 84 15.00 -14.05 14.49
C ARG A 84 13.55 -13.80 14.10
N TRP A 85 13.32 -12.70 13.39
CA TRP A 85 11.98 -12.21 13.12
C TRP A 85 11.29 -13.00 12.02
N LEU A 86 12.03 -13.57 11.06
CA LEU A 86 11.47 -14.57 10.14
C LEU A 86 10.88 -15.77 10.90
N ASN A 87 11.65 -16.35 11.83
CA ASN A 87 11.14 -17.47 12.63
C ASN A 87 9.96 -17.07 13.52
N ALA A 88 9.96 -15.84 14.06
CA ALA A 88 8.83 -15.31 14.83
C ALA A 88 7.57 -15.04 13.99
N LEU A 89 7.72 -14.97 12.66
CA LEU A 89 6.63 -14.86 11.68
C LEU A 89 6.27 -16.23 11.07
N ASP A 90 6.66 -17.33 11.74
CA ASP A 90 6.47 -18.71 11.30
C ASP A 90 7.14 -19.04 9.94
N ILE A 91 8.26 -18.36 9.63
CA ILE A 91 9.12 -18.62 8.47
C ILE A 91 10.42 -19.25 8.97
N PRO A 92 10.45 -20.58 9.18
CA PRO A 92 11.58 -21.26 9.81
C PRO A 92 12.85 -21.22 8.94
N THR A 93 13.98 -20.86 9.54
CA THR A 93 15.27 -20.74 8.86
C THR A 93 16.20 -21.93 9.16
N LEU A 94 17.09 -22.23 8.22
CA LEU A 94 18.18 -23.19 8.37
C LEU A 94 19.50 -22.47 8.59
N SER A 95 20.01 -21.78 7.55
CA SER A 95 21.32 -21.12 7.55
C SER A 95 21.25 -19.71 7.00
N CYS A 96 22.28 -18.89 7.21
CA CYS A 96 22.32 -17.53 6.69
C CYS A 96 23.76 -17.02 6.47
N CYS A 97 23.89 -16.02 5.60
CA CYS A 97 25.11 -15.23 5.39
C CYS A 97 24.72 -13.80 5.04
N ASP A 98 25.41 -12.79 5.59
CA ASP A 98 25.16 -11.39 5.27
C ASP A 98 25.77 -10.93 3.94
N GLY A 99 26.56 -11.80 3.28
CA GLY A 99 27.21 -11.50 2.01
C GLY A 99 28.58 -10.84 2.13
N HIS A 100 29.09 -10.61 3.34
CA HIS A 100 30.44 -10.11 3.63
C HIS A 100 30.81 -8.88 2.78
N ALA A 101 29.90 -7.90 2.71
CA ALA A 101 30.03 -6.66 1.94
C ALA A 101 30.06 -6.82 0.41
N ARG A 102 29.74 -8.01 -0.13
CA ARG A 102 29.72 -8.28 -1.57
C ARG A 102 28.41 -7.88 -2.27
N GLY A 103 27.37 -7.51 -1.50
CA GLY A 103 26.11 -6.96 -2.01
C GLY A 103 24.95 -7.96 -2.13
N GLN A 104 25.09 -9.15 -1.53
CA GLN A 104 24.06 -10.18 -1.57
C GLN A 104 24.09 -11.00 -0.27
N ALA A 105 23.05 -10.86 0.54
CA ALA A 105 22.81 -11.70 1.71
C ALA A 105 21.94 -12.90 1.32
N SER A 106 22.09 -14.02 2.02
CA SER A 106 21.35 -15.26 1.77
C SER A 106 20.82 -15.86 3.05
N ILE A 107 19.57 -16.30 3.06
CA ILE A 107 18.95 -17.03 4.17
C ILE A 107 18.27 -18.28 3.62
N THR A 108 18.72 -19.46 4.04
CA THR A 108 18.08 -20.74 3.68
C THR A 108 16.89 -20.97 4.61
N LEU A 109 15.73 -21.26 4.04
CA LEU A 109 14.49 -21.56 4.74
C LEU A 109 14.27 -23.08 4.81
N GLN A 110 13.53 -23.55 5.82
CA GLN A 110 13.13 -24.96 5.90
C GLN A 110 12.04 -25.31 4.89
N GLN A 111 11.20 -24.33 4.54
CA GLN A 111 10.10 -24.46 3.59
C GLN A 111 9.86 -23.12 2.89
N ALA A 112 9.17 -23.15 1.75
CA ALA A 112 8.77 -21.94 1.05
C ALA A 112 7.73 -21.17 1.90
N PRO A 113 7.80 -19.84 1.95
CA PRO A 113 6.79 -19.04 2.63
C PRO A 113 5.43 -19.18 1.93
N SER A 114 4.35 -19.08 2.70
CA SER A 114 3.01 -18.92 2.14
C SER A 114 2.89 -17.61 1.35
N LEU A 115 1.83 -17.46 0.55
CA LEU A 115 1.58 -16.20 -0.18
C LEU A 115 1.49 -15.00 0.77
N GLU A 116 0.78 -15.15 1.89
CA GLU A 116 0.63 -14.10 2.92
C GLU A 116 1.98 -13.74 3.56
N GLN A 117 2.79 -14.75 3.89
CA GLN A 117 4.14 -14.54 4.42
C GLN A 117 5.02 -13.80 3.41
N TRP A 118 4.99 -14.20 2.13
CA TRP A 118 5.75 -13.53 1.08
C TRP A 118 5.36 -12.06 0.91
N GLN A 119 4.06 -11.77 0.84
CA GLN A 119 3.54 -10.40 0.75
C GLN A 119 3.97 -9.54 1.95
N LEU A 120 3.99 -10.13 3.15
CA LEU A 120 4.45 -9.46 4.36
C LEU A 120 5.96 -9.15 4.30
N LEU A 121 6.78 -10.05 3.76
CA LEU A 121 8.21 -9.80 3.53
C LEU A 121 8.43 -8.70 2.50
N GLU A 122 7.67 -8.70 1.39
CA GLU A 122 7.75 -7.66 0.37
C GLU A 122 7.38 -6.27 0.92
N LEU A 123 6.33 -6.18 1.76
CA LEU A 123 5.95 -4.94 2.43
C LEU A 123 7.01 -4.44 3.42
N ALA A 124 7.67 -5.35 4.13
CA ALA A 124 8.73 -5.01 5.07
C ALA A 124 10.06 -4.67 4.39
N LEU A 125 10.27 -5.08 3.14
CA LEU A 125 11.54 -4.89 2.45
C LEU A 125 11.83 -3.40 2.21
N PRO A 126 13.00 -2.88 2.62
CA PRO A 126 13.41 -1.52 2.29
C PRO A 126 13.53 -1.28 0.78
N GLN A 127 13.14 -0.10 0.30
CA GLN A 127 13.08 0.22 -1.14
C GLN A 127 14.41 0.07 -1.89
N GLN A 128 15.55 0.20 -1.20
CA GLN A 128 16.87 0.07 -1.82
C GLN A 128 17.33 -1.39 -1.95
N MET A 129 16.50 -2.35 -1.54
CA MET A 129 16.77 -3.78 -1.60
C MET A 129 15.87 -4.48 -2.62
N THR A 130 16.35 -5.61 -3.14
CA THR A 130 15.50 -6.57 -3.83
C THR A 130 15.59 -7.93 -3.14
N MET A 131 14.50 -8.70 -3.25
CA MET A 131 14.37 -9.99 -2.62
C MET A 131 13.91 -11.01 -3.67
N GLN A 132 14.54 -12.17 -3.68
CA GLN A 132 14.15 -13.29 -4.54
C GLN A 132 14.27 -14.60 -3.77
N LEU A 133 13.38 -15.54 -4.07
CA LEU A 133 13.43 -16.89 -3.53
C LEU A 133 13.95 -17.83 -4.61
N ILE A 134 15.15 -18.38 -4.43
CA ILE A 134 15.74 -19.38 -5.34
C ILE A 134 15.77 -20.71 -4.59
N HIS A 135 14.92 -21.65 -5.02
CA HIS A 135 14.60 -22.86 -4.27
C HIS A 135 14.04 -22.52 -2.88
N LEU A 136 14.84 -22.71 -1.83
CA LEU A 136 14.51 -22.34 -0.45
C LEU A 136 15.48 -21.28 0.10
N THR A 137 16.26 -20.62 -0.76
CA THR A 137 17.18 -19.57 -0.33
C THR A 137 16.61 -18.20 -0.67
N LEU A 138 16.30 -17.43 0.38
CA LEU A 138 15.99 -16.01 0.28
C LEU A 138 17.28 -15.25 -0.02
N GLN A 139 17.38 -14.65 -1.21
CA GLN A 139 18.50 -13.80 -1.58
C GLN A 139 18.08 -12.34 -1.50
N LEU A 140 18.81 -11.58 -0.70
CA LEU A 140 18.59 -10.16 -0.45
C LEU A 140 19.72 -9.38 -1.13
N ASN A 141 19.42 -8.69 -2.22
CA ASN A 141 20.39 -7.86 -2.92
C ASN A 141 20.32 -6.42 -2.41
N TYR A 142 21.48 -5.82 -2.19
CA TYR A 142 21.62 -4.45 -1.70
C TYR A 142 22.94 -3.84 -2.19
N ARG A 143 23.04 -2.51 -2.25
CA ARG A 143 24.26 -1.83 -2.73
C ARG A 143 25.46 -2.12 -1.80
N ARG A 144 26.70 -2.16 -2.33
CA ARG A 144 27.90 -2.22 -1.49
C ARG A 144 27.88 -1.06 -0.48
N SER A 145 28.19 -1.35 0.78
CA SER A 145 27.96 -0.52 1.99
C SER A 145 26.52 -0.41 2.53
N GLY A 146 25.57 -1.17 1.99
CA GLY A 146 24.15 -1.15 2.35
C GLY A 146 23.74 -1.99 3.57
N PHE A 147 24.67 -2.30 4.49
CA PHE A 147 24.33 -3.07 5.71
C PHE A 147 23.24 -2.43 6.55
N ALA A 148 23.12 -1.09 6.51
CA ALA A 148 22.02 -0.37 7.14
C ALA A 148 20.64 -0.81 6.62
N SER A 149 20.53 -1.22 5.37
CA SER A 149 19.28 -1.75 4.80
C SER A 149 18.91 -3.12 5.39
N LEU A 150 19.89 -3.99 5.65
CA LEU A 150 19.63 -5.26 6.35
C LEU A 150 19.15 -5.04 7.79
N LEU A 151 19.78 -4.10 8.50
CA LEU A 151 19.36 -3.73 9.85
C LEU A 151 17.95 -3.09 9.84
N LEU A 152 17.66 -2.22 8.86
CA LEU A 152 16.32 -1.66 8.69
C LEU A 152 15.28 -2.74 8.37
N PHE A 153 15.64 -3.75 7.57
CA PHE A 153 14.74 -4.86 7.29
C PHE A 153 14.46 -5.68 8.56
N ALA A 154 15.49 -5.98 9.36
CA ALA A 154 15.30 -6.61 10.67
C ALA A 154 14.37 -5.79 11.58
N GLU A 155 14.55 -4.48 11.65
CA GLU A 155 13.68 -3.60 12.43
C GLU A 155 12.22 -3.67 11.96
N ARG A 156 11.98 -3.64 10.63
CA ARG A 156 10.64 -3.71 10.06
C ARG A 156 9.95 -5.04 10.36
N LEU A 157 10.68 -6.16 10.24
CA LEU A 157 10.18 -7.48 10.61
C LEU A 157 9.85 -7.58 12.10
N TYR A 158 10.71 -7.05 12.98
CA TYR A 158 10.41 -6.98 14.41
C TYR A 158 9.11 -6.22 14.68
N ARG A 159 8.95 -5.04 14.08
CA ARG A 159 7.75 -4.22 14.29
C ARG A 159 6.47 -4.94 13.85
N LEU A 160 6.53 -5.75 12.78
CA LEU A 160 5.41 -6.61 12.38
C LEU A 160 5.06 -7.66 13.44
N THR A 161 6.04 -8.19 14.15
CA THR A 161 5.79 -9.12 15.27
C THR A 161 5.30 -8.42 16.55
N ALA A 162 5.69 -7.16 16.76
CA ALA A 162 5.50 -6.44 18.02
C ALA A 162 4.30 -5.49 18.03
N ASP A 163 3.81 -5.05 16.86
CA ASP A 163 2.74 -4.06 16.72
C ASP A 163 1.76 -4.48 15.61
N GLN A 164 0.54 -4.85 16.01
CA GLN A 164 -0.52 -5.28 15.10
C GLN A 164 -0.97 -4.16 14.13
N HIS A 165 -0.70 -2.89 14.44
CA HIS A 165 -1.03 -1.76 13.57
C HIS A 165 0.09 -1.40 12.59
N TYR A 166 1.29 -1.95 12.76
CA TYR A 166 2.43 -1.60 11.92
C TYR A 166 2.26 -2.04 10.46
N LEU A 167 1.53 -3.12 10.21
CA LEU A 167 1.17 -3.55 8.85
C LEU A 167 0.39 -2.45 8.10
N LYS A 168 -0.54 -1.75 8.77
CA LYS A 168 -1.26 -0.61 8.19
C LYS A 168 -0.30 0.52 7.82
N THR A 169 0.70 0.76 8.65
CA THR A 169 1.74 1.79 8.40
C THR A 169 2.55 1.46 7.15
N LEU A 170 3.01 0.22 7.00
CA LEU A 170 3.77 -0.21 5.82
C LEU A 170 2.93 -0.14 4.54
N ARG A 171 1.66 -0.54 4.60
CA ARG A 171 0.73 -0.41 3.47
C ARG A 171 0.52 1.04 3.07
N LEU A 172 0.33 1.93 4.05
CA LEU A 172 0.18 3.35 3.82
C LEU A 172 1.46 3.97 3.21
N GLU A 173 2.64 3.57 3.68
CA GLU A 173 3.92 4.00 3.11
C GLU A 173 4.03 3.57 1.65
N ARG A 174 3.73 2.30 1.32
CA ARG A 174 3.74 1.80 -0.06
C ARG A 174 2.73 2.54 -0.95
N PHE A 175 1.52 2.77 -0.44
CA PHE A 175 0.48 3.52 -1.13
C PHE A 175 0.94 4.94 -1.46
N LYS A 176 1.50 5.66 -0.47
CA LYS A 176 2.07 7.01 -0.66
C LYS A 176 3.10 7.02 -1.79
N GLN A 177 4.01 6.05 -1.82
CA GLN A 177 5.04 5.99 -2.86
C GLN A 177 4.43 5.81 -4.25
N ARG A 178 3.42 4.95 -4.38
CA ARG A 178 2.68 4.81 -5.64
C ARG A 178 2.01 6.13 -6.03
N LEU A 179 1.31 6.78 -5.09
CA LEU A 179 0.66 8.07 -5.34
C LEU A 179 1.67 9.12 -5.82
N MET A 180 2.79 9.27 -5.13
CA MET A 180 3.85 10.22 -5.50
C MET A 180 4.32 10.02 -6.94
N THR A 181 4.49 8.76 -7.37
CA THR A 181 4.88 8.51 -8.77
C THR A 181 3.79 8.88 -9.76
N TRP A 182 2.50 8.82 -9.40
CA TRP A 182 1.39 9.20 -10.27
C TRP A 182 1.22 10.71 -10.37
N LEU A 183 1.44 11.44 -9.27
CA LEU A 183 1.34 12.91 -9.22
C LEU A 183 2.25 13.57 -10.27
N ASP A 184 3.40 12.97 -10.58
CA ASP A 184 4.36 13.51 -11.54
C ASP A 184 4.10 13.13 -13.01
N VAL A 185 3.04 12.36 -13.31
CA VAL A 185 2.71 11.98 -14.69
C VAL A 185 1.96 13.12 -15.39
N PRO A 186 2.53 13.75 -16.44
CA PRO A 186 1.86 14.82 -17.17
C PRO A 186 0.62 14.28 -17.90
N GLY A 187 -0.47 15.03 -17.84
CA GLY A 187 -1.72 14.59 -18.46
C GLY A 187 -2.80 15.65 -18.56
N VAL A 188 -2.48 16.91 -18.91
CA VAL A 188 -3.52 17.93 -19.12
C VAL A 188 -4.58 17.47 -20.13
N SER A 189 -5.83 17.93 -20.01
CA SER A 189 -6.94 17.54 -20.90
C SER A 189 -6.53 17.61 -22.38
N ARG A 190 -6.92 16.58 -23.14
CA ARG A 190 -6.54 16.29 -24.54
C ARG A 190 -5.10 15.80 -24.75
N ARG A 191 -4.29 15.65 -23.69
CA ARG A 191 -2.90 15.18 -23.74
C ARG A 191 -2.61 14.07 -22.71
N GLU A 192 -3.59 13.21 -22.47
CA GLU A 192 -3.59 12.14 -21.46
C GLU A 192 -2.74 10.92 -21.84
N ARG A 193 -2.09 10.94 -23.03
CA ARG A 193 -1.40 9.77 -23.61
C ARG A 193 -0.39 9.12 -22.66
N LEU A 194 0.36 9.90 -21.87
CA LEU A 194 1.37 9.36 -20.95
C LEU A 194 0.72 8.61 -19.78
N VAL A 195 -0.37 9.16 -19.25
CA VAL A 195 -1.20 8.54 -18.22
C VAL A 195 -1.79 7.24 -18.74
N ALA A 196 -2.44 7.30 -19.90
CA ALA A 196 -3.07 6.15 -20.52
C ALA A 196 -2.06 5.03 -20.80
N MET A 197 -0.88 5.37 -21.31
CA MET A 197 0.19 4.41 -21.55
C MET A 197 0.66 3.74 -20.26
N ARG A 198 0.85 4.53 -19.18
CA ARG A 198 1.24 3.99 -17.88
C ARG A 198 0.17 3.10 -17.27
N LEU A 199 -1.09 3.54 -17.28
CA LEU A 199 -2.24 2.77 -16.80
C LEU A 199 -2.31 1.43 -17.52
N ARG A 200 -2.20 1.41 -18.85
CA ARG A 200 -2.21 0.17 -19.62
C ARG A 200 -1.09 -0.78 -19.20
N ASN A 201 0.09 -0.27 -18.89
CA ASN A 201 1.21 -1.12 -18.43
C ASN A 201 0.96 -1.69 -17.03
N GLU A 202 0.40 -0.90 -16.12
CA GLU A 202 0.07 -1.36 -14.75
C GLU A 202 -1.12 -2.32 -14.72
N LEU A 203 -2.12 -2.15 -15.60
CA LEU A 203 -3.34 -2.97 -15.65
C LEU A 203 -3.12 -4.31 -16.37
N LYS A 204 -2.35 -4.32 -17.46
CA LYS A 204 -2.15 -5.50 -18.32
C LYS A 204 -1.84 -6.82 -17.58
N PRO A 205 -1.01 -6.88 -16.52
CA PRO A 205 -0.71 -8.14 -15.86
C PRO A 205 -1.87 -8.71 -15.02
N GLN A 206 -2.90 -7.93 -14.70
CA GLN A 206 -3.93 -8.29 -13.72
C GLN A 206 -5.36 -8.29 -14.27
N THR A 207 -5.57 -7.89 -15.53
CA THR A 207 -6.91 -7.73 -16.13
C THR A 207 -7.15 -8.74 -17.26
N ASP A 208 -8.37 -9.28 -17.35
CA ASP A 208 -8.79 -10.21 -18.39
C ASP A 208 -8.92 -9.53 -19.75
N PHE A 209 -9.48 -8.31 -19.75
CA PHE A 209 -9.64 -7.49 -20.93
C PHE A 209 -9.11 -6.08 -20.65
N LEU A 210 -8.39 -5.50 -21.61
CA LEU A 210 -7.83 -4.16 -21.53
C LEU A 210 -7.78 -3.54 -22.93
N TYR A 211 -8.48 -2.43 -23.11
CA TYR A 211 -8.44 -1.69 -24.37
C TYR A 211 -8.57 -0.19 -24.15
N THR A 212 -8.34 0.55 -25.23
CA THR A 212 -8.59 1.98 -25.27
C THR A 212 -9.72 2.21 -26.26
N ASP A 213 -10.79 2.87 -25.83
CA ASP A 213 -11.94 3.10 -26.70
C ASP A 213 -11.67 4.22 -27.72
N LYS A 214 -12.68 4.54 -28.54
CA LYS A 214 -12.56 5.59 -29.56
C LYS A 214 -12.39 6.98 -28.98
N ARG A 215 -12.79 7.20 -27.72
CA ARG A 215 -12.66 8.50 -27.03
C ARG A 215 -11.28 8.69 -26.43
N GLY A 216 -10.59 7.59 -26.14
CA GLY A 216 -9.27 7.58 -25.51
C GLY A 216 -9.31 7.08 -24.07
N ASN A 217 -10.48 6.66 -23.57
CA ASN A 217 -10.61 6.10 -22.23
C ASN A 217 -9.85 4.77 -22.15
N VAL A 218 -9.21 4.50 -21.02
CA VAL A 218 -8.59 3.19 -20.76
C VAL A 218 -9.60 2.35 -19.99
N LEU A 219 -10.06 1.28 -20.62
CA LEU A 219 -11.11 0.42 -20.11
C LEU A 219 -10.55 -0.98 -19.83
N ALA A 220 -10.83 -1.51 -18.65
CA ALA A 220 -10.36 -2.83 -18.27
C ALA A 220 -11.42 -3.62 -17.50
N THR A 221 -11.33 -4.95 -17.56
CA THR A 221 -12.23 -5.87 -16.86
C THR A 221 -11.43 -6.93 -16.13
N ILE A 222 -11.87 -7.27 -14.92
CA ILE A 222 -11.42 -8.44 -14.17
C ILE A 222 -12.63 -9.19 -13.60
N THR A 223 -12.71 -10.49 -13.83
CA THR A 223 -13.75 -11.37 -13.29
C THR A 223 -13.23 -12.08 -12.05
N CYS A 224 -13.85 -11.80 -10.90
CA CYS A 224 -13.51 -12.40 -9.60
C CYS A 224 -14.48 -13.53 -9.20
N GLY A 225 -15.63 -13.66 -9.86
CA GLY A 225 -16.61 -14.70 -9.56
C GLY A 225 -17.95 -14.47 -10.28
N VAL A 226 -19.02 -14.97 -9.65
CA VAL A 226 -20.39 -14.80 -10.13
C VAL A 226 -21.12 -13.85 -9.19
N GLY A 227 -21.58 -12.72 -9.71
CA GLY A 227 -22.26 -11.68 -8.97
C GLY A 227 -22.24 -10.35 -9.75
N PRO A 228 -22.39 -9.20 -9.08
CA PRO A 228 -22.58 -7.93 -9.75
C PRO A 228 -21.35 -7.47 -10.54
N THR A 229 -21.59 -6.71 -11.59
CA THR A 229 -20.58 -5.94 -12.32
C THR A 229 -20.51 -4.53 -11.73
N ILE A 230 -19.39 -4.22 -11.07
CA ILE A 230 -19.14 -2.92 -10.44
C ILE A 230 -18.14 -2.15 -11.29
N LEU A 231 -18.52 -0.95 -11.71
CA LEU A 231 -17.64 0.00 -12.39
C LEU A 231 -16.90 0.86 -11.36
N LEU A 232 -15.57 0.88 -11.42
CA LEU A 232 -14.73 1.86 -10.72
C LEU A 232 -14.23 2.89 -11.75
N SER A 233 -14.37 4.18 -11.45
CA SER A 233 -13.98 5.25 -12.38
C SER A 233 -13.18 6.36 -11.71
N ALA A 234 -12.15 6.82 -12.42
CA ALA A 234 -11.32 7.98 -12.09
C ALA A 234 -10.89 8.65 -13.40
N HIS A 235 -10.69 9.96 -13.42
CA HIS A 235 -10.29 10.63 -14.67
C HIS A 235 -8.76 10.72 -14.82
N MET A 236 -8.30 10.76 -16.06
CA MET A 236 -6.88 10.77 -16.40
C MET A 236 -6.31 12.17 -16.53
N ASP A 237 -7.16 13.15 -16.81
CA ASP A 237 -6.70 14.49 -17.14
C ASP A 237 -6.43 15.37 -15.92
N THR A 238 -5.84 16.52 -16.18
CA THR A 238 -5.70 17.60 -15.21
C THR A 238 -6.10 18.90 -15.91
N ILE A 239 -6.60 19.88 -15.15
CA ILE A 239 -6.97 21.18 -15.71
C ILE A 239 -5.77 21.99 -16.24
N GLU A 240 -4.60 21.82 -15.61
CA GLU A 240 -3.36 22.54 -15.94
C GLU A 240 -2.17 21.59 -16.14
N LEU A 241 -1.09 22.12 -16.71
CA LEU A 241 0.17 21.38 -16.84
C LEU A 241 0.89 21.30 -15.50
N ILE A 242 1.46 20.13 -15.21
CA ILE A 242 2.37 19.93 -14.09
C ILE A 242 3.68 20.69 -14.36
N GLU A 243 4.07 21.56 -13.42
CA GLU A 243 5.25 22.39 -13.57
C GLU A 243 6.55 21.58 -13.49
N GLU A 244 7.46 21.80 -14.45
CA GLU A 244 8.77 21.16 -14.47
C GLU A 244 9.64 21.64 -13.31
N GLY A 245 10.29 20.70 -12.61
CA GLY A 245 11.21 21.02 -11.51
C GLY A 245 10.54 21.32 -10.17
N ARG A 246 9.21 21.21 -10.06
CA ARG A 246 8.49 21.27 -8.78
C ARG A 246 8.98 20.17 -7.83
N VAL A 247 8.82 20.40 -6.53
CA VAL A 247 9.05 19.41 -5.48
C VAL A 247 7.73 19.16 -4.75
N ILE A 248 7.41 17.89 -4.51
CA ILE A 248 6.29 17.51 -3.66
C ILE A 248 6.74 17.63 -2.20
N LEU A 249 6.06 18.50 -1.46
CA LEU A 249 6.29 18.76 -0.04
C LEU A 249 5.31 17.92 0.79
N GLU A 250 5.80 17.34 1.89
CA GLU A 250 5.03 16.50 2.80
C GLU A 250 4.96 17.16 4.19
N ASP A 251 3.74 17.33 4.72
CA ASP A 251 3.46 17.72 6.10
C ASP A 251 2.45 16.77 6.72
N GLY A 252 2.90 15.95 7.69
CA GLY A 252 2.12 14.83 8.18
C GLY A 252 1.77 13.86 7.04
N THR A 253 0.47 13.68 6.77
CA THR A 253 -0.03 12.87 5.65
C THR A 253 -0.43 13.69 4.43
N THR A 254 -0.27 15.02 4.50
CA THR A 254 -0.67 15.92 3.42
C THR A 254 0.49 16.17 2.47
N LEU A 255 0.25 16.01 1.18
CA LEU A 255 1.16 16.36 0.10
C LEU A 255 0.69 17.64 -0.59
N ARG A 256 1.63 18.47 -1.01
CA ARG A 256 1.39 19.67 -1.82
C ARG A 256 2.52 19.94 -2.79
N SER A 257 2.26 20.70 -3.84
CA SER A 257 3.31 21.16 -4.74
C SER A 257 4.06 22.36 -4.16
N SER A 258 5.35 22.49 -4.50
CA SER A 258 6.11 23.72 -4.26
C SER A 258 5.74 24.86 -5.22
N SER A 259 5.23 24.52 -6.42
CA SER A 259 4.82 25.46 -7.48
C SER A 259 3.83 24.80 -8.45
N GLY A 260 2.87 25.57 -8.96
CA GLY A 260 1.79 25.06 -9.81
C GLY A 260 0.85 24.08 -9.10
N ILE A 261 -0.06 23.47 -9.87
CA ILE A 261 -0.98 22.46 -9.34
C ILE A 261 -0.25 21.21 -8.85
N LEU A 262 -0.86 20.44 -7.96
CA LEU A 262 -0.37 19.14 -7.53
C LEU A 262 -0.75 18.04 -8.53
N GLY A 263 -1.92 18.15 -9.16
CA GLY A 263 -2.51 17.14 -10.03
C GLY A 263 -3.06 15.95 -9.24
N ALA A 264 -3.48 16.16 -7.99
CA ALA A 264 -4.09 15.11 -7.18
C ALA A 264 -5.51 14.79 -7.63
N ASP A 265 -6.22 15.79 -8.12
CA ASP A 265 -7.41 15.66 -8.96
C ASP A 265 -6.98 15.29 -10.40
N ASP A 266 -7.09 14.04 -10.86
CA ASP A 266 -7.58 12.83 -10.14
C ASP A 266 -6.56 11.67 -10.11
N ARG A 267 -5.28 12.00 -9.92
CA ARG A 267 -4.24 10.99 -9.64
C ARG A 267 -4.48 10.24 -8.33
N ALA A 268 -5.17 10.85 -7.38
CA ALA A 268 -5.58 10.21 -6.14
C ALA A 268 -6.61 9.09 -6.41
N GLY A 269 -7.64 9.34 -7.22
CA GLY A 269 -8.62 8.35 -7.67
C GLY A 269 -7.99 7.21 -8.45
N ILE A 270 -7.09 7.54 -9.41
CA ILE A 270 -6.32 6.53 -10.14
C ILE A 270 -5.56 5.61 -9.17
N THR A 271 -4.81 6.19 -8.24
CA THR A 271 -4.00 5.40 -7.30
C THR A 271 -4.89 4.55 -6.39
N ALA A 272 -6.02 5.08 -5.92
CA ALA A 272 -6.98 4.36 -5.09
C ALA A 272 -7.57 3.14 -5.83
N ILE A 273 -8.02 3.30 -7.08
CA ILE A 273 -8.56 2.20 -7.88
C ILE A 273 -7.50 1.12 -8.12
N LEU A 274 -6.27 1.52 -8.44
CA LEU A 274 -5.19 0.56 -8.64
C LEU A 274 -4.81 -0.20 -7.36
N GLU A 275 -4.89 0.44 -6.20
CA GLU A 275 -4.70 -0.23 -4.90
C GLU A 275 -5.84 -1.21 -4.59
N VAL A 276 -7.10 -0.87 -4.94
CA VAL A 276 -8.24 -1.80 -4.84
C VAL A 276 -8.02 -3.02 -5.75
N LEU A 277 -7.55 -2.81 -6.99
CA LEU A 277 -7.26 -3.89 -7.93
C LEU A 277 -6.23 -4.87 -7.38
N ASP A 278 -5.14 -4.37 -6.79
CA ASP A 278 -4.09 -5.22 -6.20
C ASP A 278 -4.60 -6.07 -5.02
N ARG A 279 -5.75 -5.72 -4.45
CA ARG A 279 -6.24 -6.27 -3.17
C ARG A 279 -7.58 -6.97 -3.27
N VAL A 280 -8.29 -6.85 -4.40
CA VAL A 280 -9.60 -7.49 -4.60
C VAL A 280 -9.56 -9.00 -4.39
N GLN A 281 -8.45 -9.66 -4.76
CA GLN A 281 -8.26 -11.11 -4.57
C GLN A 281 -8.18 -11.53 -3.09
N ASN A 282 -7.91 -10.58 -2.18
CA ASN A 282 -7.90 -10.80 -0.74
C ASN A 282 -9.25 -10.45 -0.09
N THR A 283 -10.29 -10.20 -0.89
CA THR A 283 -11.67 -9.94 -0.42
C THR A 283 -12.58 -11.12 -0.73
N ASN A 284 -13.78 -11.14 -0.17
CA ASN A 284 -14.80 -12.14 -0.53
C ASN A 284 -15.61 -11.72 -1.77
N PHE A 285 -15.11 -10.79 -2.59
CA PHE A 285 -15.85 -10.30 -3.75
C PHE A 285 -16.05 -11.42 -4.78
N SER A 286 -17.30 -11.60 -5.21
CA SER A 286 -17.68 -12.53 -6.26
C SER A 286 -18.52 -11.75 -7.27
N GLY A 287 -17.92 -11.42 -8.41
CA GLY A 287 -18.53 -10.57 -9.43
C GLY A 287 -17.48 -10.13 -10.46
N THR A 288 -17.77 -9.06 -11.17
CA THR A 288 -16.87 -8.47 -12.17
C THR A 288 -16.53 -7.04 -11.77
N LEU A 289 -15.24 -6.67 -11.78
CA LEU A 289 -14.85 -5.26 -11.73
C LEU A 289 -14.57 -4.76 -13.14
N LYS A 290 -15.22 -3.67 -13.50
CA LYS A 290 -14.89 -2.86 -14.67
C LYS A 290 -14.18 -1.59 -14.22
N LEU A 291 -13.08 -1.26 -14.86
CA LEU A 291 -12.28 -0.07 -14.57
C LEU A 291 -12.40 0.88 -15.76
N ALA A 292 -12.87 2.10 -15.53
CA ALA A 292 -12.88 3.16 -16.53
C ALA A 292 -11.99 4.30 -16.09
N PHE A 293 -10.89 4.51 -16.82
CA PHE A 293 -10.08 5.71 -16.69
C PHE A 293 -10.41 6.64 -17.84
N THR A 294 -11.14 7.71 -17.55
CA THR A 294 -11.74 8.59 -18.55
C THR A 294 -10.80 9.71 -18.97
N VAL A 295 -10.97 10.22 -20.19
CA VAL A 295 -10.27 11.44 -20.65
C VAL A 295 -11.20 12.65 -20.55
N GLN A 296 -10.64 13.85 -20.47
CA GLN A 296 -11.38 15.11 -20.66
C GLN A 296 -12.58 15.29 -19.70
N GLU A 297 -12.44 14.84 -18.46
CA GLU A 297 -13.42 15.10 -17.40
C GLU A 297 -13.50 16.61 -17.13
N GLU A 298 -12.33 17.22 -16.96
CA GLU A 298 -12.12 18.61 -16.53
C GLU A 298 -12.72 19.65 -17.50
N ILE A 299 -12.99 19.23 -18.73
CA ILE A 299 -13.58 20.06 -19.79
C ILE A 299 -15.01 19.61 -20.16
N GLY A 300 -15.67 18.92 -19.24
CA GLY A 300 -17.09 18.55 -19.29
C GLY A 300 -17.35 17.07 -19.55
N CYS A 301 -16.73 16.18 -18.77
CA CYS A 301 -17.04 14.75 -18.69
C CYS A 301 -17.01 14.03 -20.05
N ARG A 302 -16.18 14.50 -20.99
CA ARG A 302 -16.26 14.09 -22.40
C ARG A 302 -15.82 12.67 -22.64
N GLY A 303 -14.97 12.13 -21.76
CA GLY A 303 -14.56 10.73 -21.75
C GLY A 303 -15.74 9.84 -21.45
N ALA A 304 -16.40 10.06 -20.31
CA ALA A 304 -17.57 9.30 -19.90
C ALA A 304 -18.75 9.48 -20.88
N GLU A 305 -19.02 10.69 -21.39
CA GLU A 305 -20.11 10.92 -22.37
C GLU A 305 -19.96 10.07 -23.63
N GLY A 306 -18.71 9.86 -24.06
CA GLY A 306 -18.35 9.12 -25.27
C GLY A 306 -17.81 7.71 -25.00
N ILE A 307 -17.98 7.19 -23.79
CA ILE A 307 -17.49 5.85 -23.42
C ILE A 307 -18.18 4.80 -24.28
N ASP A 308 -17.46 3.71 -24.57
CA ASP A 308 -18.01 2.58 -25.29
C ASP A 308 -19.28 2.03 -24.61
N PRO A 309 -20.48 2.14 -25.24
CA PRO A 309 -21.72 1.71 -24.61
C PRO A 309 -21.75 0.21 -24.30
N GLU A 310 -21.05 -0.59 -25.10
CA GLU A 310 -20.92 -2.04 -24.87
C GLU A 310 -20.11 -2.30 -23.59
N PHE A 311 -19.22 -1.39 -23.17
CA PHE A 311 -18.52 -1.53 -21.90
C PHE A 311 -19.46 -1.35 -20.70
N LEU A 312 -20.55 -0.59 -20.84
CA LEU A 312 -21.45 -0.26 -19.74
C LEU A 312 -22.70 -1.14 -19.64
N HIS A 313 -23.01 -1.96 -20.66
CA HIS A 313 -24.33 -2.59 -20.80
C HIS A 313 -24.76 -3.52 -19.65
N ASP A 314 -23.80 -4.14 -18.97
CA ASP A 314 -23.96 -5.11 -17.88
C ASP A 314 -23.56 -4.53 -16.52
N VAL A 315 -23.31 -3.21 -16.41
CA VAL A 315 -22.89 -2.57 -15.17
C VAL A 315 -24.08 -2.40 -14.23
N ASP A 316 -23.97 -2.98 -13.03
CA ASP A 316 -24.98 -2.92 -11.98
C ASP A 316 -24.86 -1.66 -11.12
N ALA A 317 -23.63 -1.18 -10.91
CA ALA A 317 -23.31 -0.03 -10.08
C ALA A 317 -22.02 0.66 -10.51
N ALA A 318 -21.91 1.97 -10.29
CA ALA A 318 -20.68 2.73 -10.50
C ALA A 318 -20.20 3.44 -9.23
N ILE A 319 -18.91 3.33 -8.97
CA ILE A 319 -18.20 4.02 -7.91
C ILE A 319 -17.17 4.92 -8.59
N VAL A 320 -17.45 6.21 -8.59
CA VAL A 320 -16.50 7.23 -9.06
C VAL A 320 -15.65 7.67 -7.87
N VAL A 321 -14.35 7.83 -8.07
CA VAL A 321 -13.39 8.11 -7.00
C VAL A 321 -12.73 9.46 -7.26
N ASP A 322 -13.54 10.51 -7.30
CA ASP A 322 -13.15 11.84 -7.78
C ASP A 322 -13.88 12.94 -6.99
N ARG A 323 -13.74 12.91 -5.67
CA ARG A 323 -14.35 13.93 -4.83
C ARG A 323 -13.33 14.48 -3.85
N ARG A 324 -13.25 15.81 -3.78
CA ARG A 324 -12.54 16.49 -2.70
C ARG A 324 -13.04 16.08 -1.32
N GLY A 325 -12.18 16.19 -0.31
CA GLY A 325 -12.51 15.86 1.08
C GLY A 325 -12.17 14.41 1.40
N THR A 326 -12.68 13.89 2.53
CA THR A 326 -12.19 12.63 3.10
C THR A 326 -13.28 11.58 3.32
N ARG A 327 -14.52 11.99 3.60
CA ARG A 327 -15.60 11.09 4.08
C ARG A 327 -16.96 11.35 3.44
N ASP A 328 -17.00 12.10 2.34
CA ASP A 328 -18.26 12.35 1.61
C ASP A 328 -18.56 11.18 0.65
N ILE A 329 -19.79 10.67 0.69
CA ILE A 329 -20.40 9.81 -0.32
C ILE A 329 -21.40 10.68 -1.11
N VAL A 330 -20.99 11.21 -2.25
CA VAL A 330 -21.87 12.07 -3.04
C VAL A 330 -22.90 11.23 -3.79
N THR A 331 -24.17 11.50 -3.54
CA THR A 331 -25.32 10.78 -4.14
C THR A 331 -26.18 11.65 -5.05
N ALA A 332 -25.85 12.94 -5.20
CA ALA A 332 -26.53 13.84 -6.12
C ALA A 332 -25.63 14.99 -6.58
N CYS A 333 -25.92 15.53 -7.76
CA CYS A 333 -25.35 16.79 -8.25
C CYS A 333 -26.23 17.97 -7.81
N ARG A 334 -25.60 18.97 -7.18
CA ARG A 334 -26.20 20.26 -6.80
C ARG A 334 -27.52 20.16 -6.03
N ASN A 335 -27.69 19.14 -5.18
CA ASN A 335 -28.93 18.86 -4.44
C ASN A 335 -30.18 18.64 -5.32
N GLN A 336 -30.01 18.35 -6.61
CA GLN A 336 -31.13 18.34 -7.57
C GLN A 336 -31.20 17.06 -8.39
N ILE A 337 -30.05 16.57 -8.88
CA ILE A 337 -30.00 15.44 -9.81
C ILE A 337 -29.44 14.24 -9.03
N PRO A 338 -30.30 13.32 -8.56
CA PRO A 338 -29.83 12.13 -7.83
C PRO A 338 -29.08 11.18 -8.76
N PHE A 339 -28.00 10.61 -8.24
CA PHE A 339 -27.20 9.58 -8.92
C PHE A 339 -27.67 8.16 -8.60
N CYS A 340 -28.34 8.00 -7.46
CA CYS A 340 -28.83 6.73 -6.94
C CYS A 340 -30.01 6.97 -5.98
N THR A 341 -30.61 5.89 -5.48
CA THR A 341 -31.58 5.98 -4.37
C THR A 341 -30.87 6.24 -3.04
N GLN A 342 -31.62 6.63 -2.02
CA GLN A 342 -31.06 6.83 -0.68
C GLN A 342 -30.52 5.53 -0.09
N GLU A 343 -31.25 4.42 -0.29
CA GLU A 343 -30.88 3.09 0.19
C GLU A 343 -29.56 2.63 -0.42
N PHE A 344 -29.32 2.93 -1.70
CA PHE A 344 -28.05 2.63 -2.34
C PHE A 344 -26.88 3.38 -1.71
N GLY A 345 -27.05 4.68 -1.41
CA GLY A 345 -26.04 5.47 -0.70
C GLY A 345 -25.73 4.93 0.71
N GLN A 346 -26.75 4.42 1.41
CA GLN A 346 -26.60 3.85 2.75
C GLN A 346 -25.75 2.56 2.77
N LEU A 347 -25.63 1.85 1.65
CA LEU A 347 -24.71 0.70 1.53
C LEU A 347 -23.26 1.14 1.81
N PHE A 348 -22.87 2.33 1.36
CA PHE A 348 -21.53 2.86 1.56
C PHE A 348 -21.33 3.38 2.99
N GLU A 349 -22.36 3.96 3.62
CA GLU A 349 -22.29 4.31 5.05
C GLU A 349 -22.13 3.05 5.91
N GLU A 350 -22.81 1.95 5.55
CA GLU A 350 -22.63 0.65 6.22
C GLU A 350 -21.23 0.08 6.01
N ALA A 351 -20.69 0.13 4.79
CA ALA A 351 -19.29 -0.24 4.52
C ALA A 351 -18.31 0.57 5.39
N GLY A 352 -18.55 1.88 5.53
CA GLY A 352 -17.78 2.74 6.44
C GLY A 352 -17.79 2.21 7.87
N ARG A 353 -18.98 1.90 8.42
CA ARG A 353 -19.12 1.31 9.75
C ARG A 353 -18.39 -0.03 9.89
N LEU A 354 -18.55 -0.94 8.94
CA LEU A 354 -17.90 -2.26 8.94
C LEU A 354 -16.38 -2.16 8.87
N ALA A 355 -15.85 -1.15 8.18
CA ALA A 355 -14.42 -0.87 8.12
C ALA A 355 -13.87 -0.10 9.35
N GLY A 356 -14.72 0.23 10.33
CA GLY A 356 -14.35 0.99 11.51
C GLY A 356 -14.22 2.51 11.27
N MET A 357 -14.86 3.01 10.21
CA MET A 357 -14.87 4.41 9.76
C MET A 357 -16.33 4.92 9.68
N PRO A 358 -17.04 5.05 10.82
CA PRO A 358 -18.49 5.31 10.85
C PRO A 358 -18.87 6.74 10.44
N ASP A 359 -17.90 7.59 10.13
CA ASP A 359 -18.04 9.00 9.75
C ASP A 359 -18.17 9.23 8.24
N TRP A 360 -18.09 8.16 7.42
CA TRP A 360 -18.54 8.22 6.03
C TRP A 360 -20.03 8.58 5.95
N GLN A 361 -20.35 9.65 5.23
CA GLN A 361 -21.71 10.18 5.19
C GLN A 361 -22.14 10.55 3.78
N THR A 362 -23.38 10.22 3.46
CA THR A 362 -24.01 10.67 2.21
C THR A 362 -24.21 12.17 2.19
N THR A 363 -23.93 12.76 1.03
CA THR A 363 -24.16 14.18 0.76
C THR A 363 -24.72 14.37 -0.63
N THR A 364 -25.62 15.33 -0.76
CA THR A 364 -26.19 15.73 -2.04
C THR A 364 -25.50 16.97 -2.64
N ASN A 365 -24.48 17.50 -1.94
CA ASN A 365 -23.70 18.67 -2.33
C ASN A 365 -22.53 18.29 -3.26
N GLY A 366 -22.85 17.56 -4.33
CA GLY A 366 -21.93 17.18 -5.39
C GLY A 366 -21.76 18.24 -6.46
N GLY A 367 -20.57 18.25 -7.08
CA GLY A 367 -20.33 18.92 -8.36
C GLY A 367 -20.85 18.10 -9.54
N SER A 368 -20.59 18.58 -10.75
CA SER A 368 -20.69 17.73 -11.94
C SER A 368 -19.43 16.89 -12.02
N SER A 369 -19.57 15.59 -12.26
CA SER A 369 -18.46 14.70 -12.59
C SER A 369 -18.93 13.57 -13.51
N ASP A 370 -18.05 12.64 -13.86
CA ASP A 370 -18.42 11.41 -14.60
C ASP A 370 -19.58 10.63 -13.95
N THR A 371 -19.80 10.79 -12.64
CA THR A 371 -20.94 10.22 -11.92
C THR A 371 -22.28 10.66 -12.51
N ASN A 372 -22.37 11.91 -12.98
CA ASN A 372 -23.56 12.43 -13.66
C ASN A 372 -23.86 11.66 -14.94
N VAL A 373 -22.81 11.30 -15.67
CA VAL A 373 -22.92 10.60 -16.95
C VAL A 373 -23.35 9.15 -16.74
N PHE A 374 -22.70 8.43 -15.81
CA PHE A 374 -23.07 7.05 -15.50
C PHE A 374 -24.49 6.94 -14.93
N ALA A 375 -24.88 7.86 -14.04
CA ALA A 375 -26.27 7.97 -13.59
C ALA A 375 -27.24 8.26 -14.74
N GLY A 376 -26.83 9.06 -15.73
CA GLY A 376 -27.59 9.34 -16.95
C GLY A 376 -27.82 8.09 -17.83
N PHE A 377 -26.93 7.10 -17.77
CA PHE A 377 -27.13 5.77 -18.36
C PHE A 377 -28.01 4.84 -17.50
N GLY A 378 -28.56 5.35 -16.40
CA GLY A 378 -29.41 4.62 -15.47
C GLY A 378 -28.63 3.68 -14.54
N ILE A 379 -27.32 3.86 -14.39
CA ILE A 379 -26.48 3.08 -13.48
C ILE A 379 -26.49 3.77 -12.11
N PRO A 380 -26.94 3.11 -11.02
CA PRO A 380 -26.80 3.64 -9.67
C PRO A 380 -25.35 3.98 -9.36
N SER A 381 -25.08 5.26 -9.07
CA SER A 381 -23.72 5.77 -8.98
C SER A 381 -23.47 6.56 -7.69
N VAL A 382 -22.25 6.50 -7.16
CA VAL A 382 -21.74 7.40 -6.10
C VAL A 382 -20.42 8.04 -6.52
N ASN A 383 -20.12 9.21 -5.97
CA ASN A 383 -18.77 9.81 -6.05
C ASN A 383 -18.14 9.89 -4.66
N LEU A 384 -17.01 9.23 -4.46
CA LEU A 384 -16.37 9.07 -3.16
C LEU A 384 -15.22 10.05 -2.97
N SER A 385 -15.19 10.67 -1.78
CA SER A 385 -14.05 11.48 -1.35
C SER A 385 -12.73 10.74 -1.51
N VAL A 386 -11.68 11.43 -1.97
CA VAL A 386 -10.38 10.83 -2.28
C VAL A 386 -9.18 11.62 -1.72
N GLY A 387 -9.43 12.48 -0.74
CA GLY A 387 -8.41 13.12 0.09
C GLY A 387 -7.86 14.43 -0.46
N TYR A 388 -8.13 14.78 -1.72
CA TYR A 388 -7.67 16.06 -2.27
C TYR A 388 -8.54 17.25 -1.80
N ARG A 389 -7.97 18.45 -1.81
CA ARG A 389 -8.66 19.72 -1.51
C ARG A 389 -8.05 20.84 -2.33
N HIS A 390 -8.85 21.89 -2.58
CA HIS A 390 -8.42 23.08 -3.33
C HIS A 390 -7.98 22.71 -4.75
N GLU A 391 -8.72 21.76 -5.34
CA GLU A 391 -8.58 21.36 -6.74
C GLU A 391 -8.56 22.57 -7.67
N HIS A 392 -7.82 22.45 -8.77
CA HIS A 392 -7.68 23.49 -9.81
C HIS A 392 -6.99 24.78 -9.33
N THR A 393 -6.17 24.69 -8.28
CA THR A 393 -5.39 25.83 -7.77
C THR A 393 -3.96 25.42 -7.42
N GLU A 394 -3.07 26.41 -7.30
CA GLU A 394 -1.70 26.22 -6.77
C GLU A 394 -1.66 25.81 -5.28
N HIS A 395 -2.81 25.84 -4.58
CA HIS A 395 -2.97 25.43 -3.19
C HIS A 395 -3.50 24.01 -3.05
N GLU A 396 -3.60 23.27 -4.15
CA GLU A 396 -4.06 21.90 -4.16
C GLU A 396 -3.22 21.02 -3.21
N THR A 397 -3.91 20.25 -2.38
CA THR A 397 -3.31 19.28 -1.47
C THR A 397 -4.00 17.93 -1.56
N VAL A 398 -3.31 16.87 -1.15
CA VAL A 398 -3.91 15.54 -0.96
C VAL A 398 -3.43 14.90 0.32
N ASP A 399 -4.38 14.42 1.13
CA ASP A 399 -4.09 13.57 2.28
C ASP A 399 -4.07 12.10 1.85
N TYR A 400 -2.87 11.52 1.73
CA TYR A 400 -2.72 10.15 1.24
C TYR A 400 -3.27 9.10 2.23
N ALA A 401 -3.44 9.44 3.51
CA ALA A 401 -4.11 8.57 4.46
C ALA A 401 -5.61 8.57 4.23
N ALA A 402 -6.21 9.73 4.01
CA ALA A 402 -7.62 9.81 3.63
C ALA A 402 -7.89 9.11 2.30
N THR A 403 -7.03 9.25 1.29
CA THR A 403 -7.14 8.49 0.03
C THR A 403 -7.10 6.98 0.27
N PHE A 404 -6.23 6.51 1.17
CA PHE A 404 -6.14 5.09 1.53
C PHE A 404 -7.37 4.60 2.33
N GLU A 405 -8.04 5.49 3.06
CA GLU A 405 -9.31 5.20 3.70
C GLU A 405 -10.45 5.03 2.69
N THR A 406 -10.40 5.72 1.54
CA THR A 406 -11.30 5.47 0.39
C THR A 406 -11.10 4.07 -0.18
N VAL A 407 -9.85 3.61 -0.30
CA VAL A 407 -9.55 2.22 -0.67
C VAL A 407 -10.19 1.25 0.33
N ALA A 408 -10.01 1.49 1.64
CA ALA A 408 -10.59 0.64 2.68
C ALA A 408 -12.14 0.62 2.65
N LEU A 409 -12.78 1.74 2.29
CA LEU A 409 -14.22 1.79 2.08
C LEU A 409 -14.64 0.88 0.91
N ILE A 410 -13.99 1.02 -0.24
CA ILE A 410 -14.30 0.21 -1.43
C ILE A 410 -14.03 -1.27 -1.14
N GLU A 411 -12.90 -1.61 -0.51
CA GLU A 411 -12.60 -2.96 -0.06
C GLU A 411 -13.70 -3.53 0.84
N SER A 412 -14.26 -2.72 1.74
CA SER A 412 -15.35 -3.14 2.62
C SER A 412 -16.64 -3.41 1.83
N VAL A 413 -17.01 -2.55 0.89
CA VAL A 413 -18.16 -2.77 -0.02
C VAL A 413 -18.01 -4.10 -0.76
N LEU A 414 -16.82 -4.37 -1.31
CA LEU A 414 -16.52 -5.57 -2.07
C LEU A 414 -16.46 -6.83 -1.18
N HIS A 415 -15.80 -6.75 -0.03
CA HIS A 415 -15.63 -7.86 0.91
C HIS A 415 -16.95 -8.31 1.54
N HIS A 416 -17.85 -7.37 1.81
CA HIS A 416 -19.17 -7.67 2.36
C HIS A 416 -20.26 -7.85 1.29
N GLN A 417 -19.90 -7.76 0.00
CA GLN A 417 -20.80 -7.94 -1.16
C GLN A 417 -22.09 -7.11 -1.04
N LEU A 418 -21.95 -5.83 -0.65
CA LEU A 418 -23.10 -4.99 -0.31
C LEU A 418 -23.93 -4.56 -1.52
N ILE A 419 -23.33 -4.51 -2.70
CA ILE A 419 -24.00 -4.12 -3.94
C ILE A 419 -24.74 -5.34 -4.52
N PRO A 420 -26.07 -5.28 -4.71
CA PRO A 420 -26.82 -6.36 -5.33
C PRO A 420 -26.72 -6.34 -6.86
N LEU A 421 -27.09 -7.46 -7.49
CA LEU A 421 -27.37 -7.49 -8.94
C LEU A 421 -28.52 -6.55 -9.28
N ARG A 422 -28.42 -5.85 -10.41
CA ARG A 422 -29.50 -5.03 -10.95
C ARG A 422 -30.57 -5.96 -11.53
N SER A 423 -31.82 -5.77 -11.06
CA SER A 423 -33.00 -6.53 -11.48
C SER A 423 -33.53 -6.13 -12.85
#